data_AF-A0A7J7V7I1-F1
#
_entry.id   AF-A0A7J7V7I1-F1
#
_cell.length_a   1.000
_cell.length_b   1.000
_cell.length_c   1.000
_cell.angle_alpha   90.00
_cell.angle_beta   90.00
_cell.angle_gamma   90.00
#
_symmetry.space_group_name_H-M   'P 1'
#
loop_
_entity.id
_entity.type
_entity.pdbx_description
1 polymer ?
#
loop_
_entity_poly.entity_id
_entity_poly.type
_entity_poly.pdbx_seq_one_letter_code
_entity_poly.pdbx_strand_id
1 'polypeptide(L)'
;MNGDSVHFCTDNQNVSLHPPGPDSSAVSPAAPKTSRLVWATLAFMVVTIITFLMALFVVVLQNQRPTPEASASSQEFPGDNTTGQLPVELDNPYHSGRVAELQEAIQMFKDHVENSSTWSVEIQMLMCRMDNVSSQIQMFSGHLKNASADIQMVTGIRKDVNTLSFQTQMLRSSLEGASAELQKQKGDLEKANALNSQTQTFLQSSLENTSLELGVLSRGLENANTDIQALKAGLEMANSQAQLTNSSLKHANAQILVLRGNLDSVNDLKAQHQVLRNGLKGANTEIQKLKESLQNAKAVNSQTQTLLKGSLDNSSAEIQLLRGHLERAGNEIHLLKRGLETATAQTQMANGRLEQTDAHIQLLKTQLENANALNFDIRVLNDHLKNASREIKTLKEGMKGAAALNSKTRMLESNLQKANAEIQKLKGELENSKTLTTKIQEAQRSLETLHAAFASQEQRQKTQNQLLQLILQGWRAHGSNLYYFSKVKKSWHEAEQSCVSQGAHLASVTSAEEQAYLKEFTSTTYHWIGLTDRETEGSWHWVDGTPFNYAQSRASLCHSGGKGLFLHLVE
;
A
#
# COMPACT_ATOMS: atom_id res chain seq x y z
N MET A 1 -89.60 -2.13 82.22
CA MET A 1 -88.19 -1.69 82.36
C MET A 1 -87.99 -0.61 81.31
N ASN A 2 -88.50 0.61 81.57
CA ASN A 2 -87.89 1.65 82.40
C ASN A 2 -86.62 2.19 81.72
N GLY A 3 -86.52 3.47 81.37
CA GLY A 3 -87.50 4.55 81.48
C GLY A 3 -86.82 5.91 81.25
N ASP A 4 -87.59 6.88 80.77
CA ASP A 4 -87.47 8.34 80.90
C ASP A 4 -86.08 8.95 81.17
N SER A 5 -85.63 9.95 80.39
CA SER A 5 -86.29 11.26 80.43
C SER A 5 -85.84 12.19 79.31
N VAL A 6 -86.78 13.04 78.87
CA VAL A 6 -86.50 14.25 78.09
C VAL A 6 -86.64 15.44 79.03
N HIS A 7 -85.74 16.41 78.96
CA HIS A 7 -85.98 17.75 79.49
C HIS A 7 -85.55 18.82 78.49
N PHE A 8 -86.50 19.70 78.15
CA PHE A 8 -86.31 20.95 77.41
C PHE A 8 -87.03 22.06 78.20
N CYS A 9 -86.33 23.17 78.43
CA CYS A 9 -86.83 24.53 78.70
C CYS A 9 -85.60 25.46 78.56
N THR A 10 -85.50 26.32 77.54
CA THR A 10 -86.06 27.70 77.46
C THR A 10 -85.58 28.56 78.64
N ASP A 11 -84.79 29.63 78.44
CA ASP A 11 -85.24 30.86 77.78
C ASP A 11 -84.13 31.88 77.41
N ASN A 12 -84.56 32.94 76.71
CA ASN A 12 -83.97 34.29 76.59
C ASN A 12 -82.71 34.53 75.72
N GLN A 13 -82.99 34.79 74.44
CA GLN A 13 -82.75 36.07 73.77
C GLN A 13 -81.54 36.94 74.18
N ASN A 14 -80.69 37.25 73.20
CA ASN A 14 -80.60 38.65 72.77
C ASN A 14 -80.24 38.79 71.28
N VAL A 15 -80.97 39.65 70.59
CA VAL A 15 -80.74 40.06 69.19
C VAL A 15 -80.11 41.44 69.19
N SER A 16 -79.15 41.71 68.31
CA SER A 16 -78.72 43.07 67.98
C SER A 16 -78.69 43.26 66.47
N LEU A 17 -79.26 44.37 66.00
CA LEU A 17 -79.48 44.67 64.59
C LEU A 17 -78.68 45.91 64.14
N HIS A 18 -77.63 45.64 63.36
CA HIS A 18 -77.30 46.37 62.12
C HIS A 18 -76.69 47.81 62.24
N PRO A 19 -76.45 48.58 61.15
CA PRO A 19 -75.12 49.06 60.70
C PRO A 19 -75.01 50.63 60.74
N PRO A 20 -74.21 51.41 59.95
CA PRO A 20 -73.18 51.09 58.92
C PRO A 20 -71.88 51.97 58.85
N GLY A 21 -70.79 51.38 58.32
CA GLY A 21 -69.67 52.03 57.57
C GLY A 21 -68.81 53.13 58.24
N PRO A 22 -67.82 53.74 57.53
CA PRO A 22 -67.04 53.23 56.40
C PRO A 22 -65.49 53.35 56.59
N ASP A 23 -64.74 52.96 55.55
CA ASP A 23 -63.40 53.46 55.15
C ASP A 23 -62.08 53.19 55.94
N SER A 24 -61.20 52.46 55.21
CA SER A 24 -59.82 52.88 54.84
C SER A 24 -58.59 52.49 55.69
N SER A 25 -57.46 52.48 54.96
CA SER A 25 -56.05 52.54 55.38
C SER A 25 -55.33 51.24 55.81
N ALA A 26 -54.88 50.49 54.81
CA ALA A 26 -53.74 49.56 54.92
C ALA A 26 -52.65 49.90 53.88
N VAL A 27 -52.16 51.15 53.87
CA VAL A 27 -50.99 51.56 53.07
C VAL A 27 -50.11 52.55 53.85
N SER A 28 -48.83 52.23 53.96
CA SER A 28 -47.75 53.17 54.29
C SER A 28 -46.44 52.71 53.62
N PRO A 29 -45.48 53.61 53.37
CA PRO A 29 -44.89 53.70 52.04
C PRO A 29 -43.53 53.00 51.88
N ALA A 30 -43.31 52.39 50.73
CA ALA A 30 -41.99 51.97 50.26
C ALA A 30 -41.42 53.01 49.29
N ALA A 31 -40.37 53.73 49.71
CA ALA A 31 -39.62 54.65 48.85
C ALA A 31 -38.84 53.90 47.74
N PRO A 32 -38.57 54.53 46.57
CA PRO A 32 -38.04 53.83 45.41
C PRO A 32 -36.54 53.51 45.60
N LYS A 33 -36.18 52.23 45.55
CA LYS A 33 -34.78 51.80 45.39
C LYS A 33 -34.54 51.42 43.94
N THR A 34 -33.96 52.36 43.21
CA THR A 34 -33.66 52.23 41.79
C THR A 34 -32.69 51.08 41.52
N SER A 35 -33.06 50.32 40.49
CA SER A 35 -32.49 49.07 40.01
C SER A 35 -30.96 48.95 40.04
N ARG A 36 -30.46 47.97 40.81
CA ARG A 36 -29.10 47.40 40.65
C ARG A 36 -28.89 46.72 39.29
N LEU A 37 -29.96 46.42 38.54
CA LEU A 37 -29.89 45.80 37.21
C LEU A 37 -29.41 46.78 36.14
N VAL A 38 -29.72 48.08 36.27
CA VAL A 38 -29.36 49.11 35.26
C VAL A 38 -27.85 49.40 35.25
N TRP A 39 -27.20 49.38 36.41
CA TRP A 39 -25.74 49.50 36.47
C TRP A 39 -25.02 48.24 35.99
N ALA A 40 -25.61 47.05 36.18
CA ALA A 40 -25.05 45.80 35.68
C ALA A 40 -25.11 45.71 34.15
N THR A 41 -26.22 46.14 33.51
CA THR A 41 -26.33 46.14 32.05
C THR A 41 -25.43 47.19 31.39
N LEU A 42 -25.28 48.38 31.98
CA LEU A 42 -24.32 49.38 31.51
C LEU A 42 -22.86 48.89 31.59
N ALA A 43 -22.47 48.22 32.69
CA ALA A 43 -21.14 47.64 32.82
C ALA A 43 -20.87 46.53 31.78
N PHE A 44 -21.86 45.67 31.52
CA PHE A 44 -21.73 44.59 30.53
C PHE A 44 -21.58 45.13 29.10
N MET A 45 -22.34 46.15 28.74
CA MET A 45 -22.27 46.82 27.43
C MET A 45 -20.89 47.45 27.19
N VAL A 46 -20.29 48.10 28.20
CA VAL A 46 -18.94 48.68 28.11
C VAL A 46 -17.88 47.60 27.88
N VAL A 47 -17.96 46.46 28.58
CA VAL A 47 -17.02 45.34 28.41
C VAL A 47 -17.14 44.71 27.01
N THR A 48 -18.35 44.55 26.47
CA THR A 48 -18.55 44.05 25.10
C THR A 48 -18.06 45.01 24.02
N ILE A 49 -18.20 46.32 24.22
CA ILE A 49 -17.68 47.33 23.27
C ILE A 49 -16.15 47.34 23.24
N ILE A 50 -15.49 47.22 24.41
CA ILE A 50 -14.02 47.16 24.50
C ILE A 50 -13.46 45.89 23.85
N THR A 51 -14.11 44.73 24.03
CA THR A 51 -13.69 43.48 23.38
C THR A 51 -13.92 43.50 21.86
N PHE A 52 -14.98 44.15 21.37
CA PHE A 52 -15.22 44.31 19.93
C PHE A 52 -14.20 45.24 19.25
N LEU A 53 -13.79 46.33 19.92
CA LEU A 53 -12.73 47.23 19.44
C LEU A 53 -11.35 46.55 19.38
N MET A 54 -11.02 45.69 20.34
CA MET A 54 -9.79 44.90 20.31
C MET A 54 -9.77 43.84 19.19
N ALA A 55 -10.92 43.22 18.91
CA ALA A 55 -11.05 42.26 17.80
C ALA A 55 -10.87 42.92 16.43
N LEU A 56 -11.38 44.15 16.25
CA LEU A 56 -11.20 44.92 15.01
C LEU A 56 -9.73 45.30 14.75
N PHE A 57 -8.91 45.50 15.79
CA PHE A 57 -7.48 45.85 15.63
C PHE A 57 -6.64 44.68 15.09
N VAL A 58 -7.00 43.43 15.41
CA VAL A 58 -6.29 42.22 14.96
C VAL A 58 -6.56 41.89 13.49
N VAL A 59 -7.74 42.23 12.96
CA VAL A 59 -8.15 41.92 11.59
C VAL A 59 -7.59 42.90 10.55
N VAL A 60 -7.20 44.11 10.96
CA VAL A 60 -6.77 45.19 10.03
C VAL A 60 -5.29 45.13 9.64
N LEU A 61 -4.43 44.45 10.40
CA LEU A 61 -2.96 44.47 10.15
C LEU A 61 -2.41 43.36 9.24
N GLN A 62 -3.23 42.39 8.80
CA GLN A 62 -2.75 41.29 7.95
C GLN A 62 -3.72 40.98 6.81
N ASN A 63 -3.83 41.87 5.82
CA ASN A 63 -4.35 41.49 4.51
C ASN A 63 -3.84 42.38 3.35
N GLN A 64 -2.67 42.04 2.80
CA GLN A 64 -2.43 42.18 1.37
C GLN A 64 -1.79 40.89 0.84
N ARG A 65 -2.59 40.15 0.06
CA ARG A 65 -2.13 39.05 -0.81
C ARG A 65 -1.46 39.68 -2.05
N PRO A 66 -0.56 38.97 -2.74
CA PRO A 66 -1.06 38.27 -3.92
C PRO A 66 -0.45 36.86 -4.15
N THR A 67 -1.08 36.15 -5.07
CA THR A 67 -0.73 34.83 -5.64
C THR A 67 -0.93 34.95 -7.17
N PRO A 68 -0.65 33.92 -8.00
CA PRO A 68 0.67 33.46 -8.41
C PRO A 68 0.81 33.34 -9.95
N GLU A 69 2.04 33.36 -10.50
CA GLU A 69 2.47 32.91 -11.86
C GLU A 69 3.92 33.43 -12.04
N ALA A 70 4.80 33.03 -12.97
CA ALA A 70 5.09 31.84 -13.76
C ALA A 70 6.27 32.22 -14.69
N SER A 71 7.25 31.34 -14.90
CA SER A 71 8.22 31.31 -16.03
C SER A 71 9.24 32.47 -16.27
N ALA A 72 10.30 32.13 -17.01
CA ALA A 72 11.38 32.98 -17.58
C ALA A 72 12.36 33.63 -16.56
N SER A 73 13.69 33.45 -16.60
CA SER A 73 14.69 33.58 -17.69
C SER A 73 14.83 35.03 -18.17
N SER A 74 16.01 35.66 -18.33
CA SER A 74 17.42 35.21 -18.36
C SER A 74 18.36 36.41 -18.04
N GLN A 75 19.69 36.22 -18.12
CA GLN A 75 20.71 37.16 -18.66
C GLN A 75 20.78 38.62 -18.10
N GLU A 76 21.90 39.33 -18.06
CA GLU A 76 23.25 39.24 -18.66
C GLU A 76 24.21 39.98 -17.67
N PHE A 77 25.49 39.62 -17.47
CA PHE A 77 26.68 40.07 -18.23
C PHE A 77 26.67 41.57 -18.64
N PRO A 78 27.83 42.28 -18.70
CA PRO A 78 29.20 41.80 -18.94
C PRO A 78 30.19 42.18 -17.81
N GLY A 79 31.38 41.57 -17.69
CA GLY A 79 32.56 41.80 -18.54
C GLY A 79 33.66 42.49 -17.71
N ASP A 80 34.94 42.50 -18.08
CA ASP A 80 35.64 41.82 -19.17
C ASP A 80 37.17 41.91 -18.90
N ASN A 81 38.00 41.32 -19.78
CA ASN A 81 39.42 41.65 -20.02
C ASN A 81 40.51 41.16 -19.03
N THR A 82 41.76 40.84 -19.45
CA THR A 82 42.33 40.49 -20.79
C THR A 82 43.80 40.02 -20.64
N THR A 83 44.20 39.01 -21.43
CA THR A 83 45.57 38.67 -21.94
C THR A 83 46.83 38.55 -21.04
N GLY A 84 47.61 37.50 -21.32
CA GLY A 84 49.08 37.42 -21.12
C GLY A 84 49.52 36.27 -20.20
N GLN A 85 50.54 35.45 -20.50
CA GLN A 85 51.41 35.36 -21.68
C GLN A 85 52.12 33.97 -21.70
N LEU A 86 52.70 33.57 -22.84
CA LEU A 86 53.63 32.41 -23.01
C LEU A 86 54.91 32.53 -22.13
N PRO A 87 55.82 31.52 -22.03
CA PRO A 87 56.00 30.28 -22.81
C PRO A 87 56.02 29.00 -21.90
N VAL A 88 56.24 27.74 -22.32
CA VAL A 88 57.38 27.17 -23.06
C VAL A 88 56.97 26.01 -23.99
N GLU A 89 57.43 26.14 -25.23
CA GLU A 89 57.48 25.17 -26.31
C GLU A 89 58.66 24.20 -26.18
N LEU A 90 58.58 23.07 -26.91
CA LEU A 90 59.70 22.27 -27.44
C LEU A 90 60.68 21.65 -26.39
N ASP A 91 61.37 20.54 -26.67
CA ASP A 91 61.59 19.83 -27.93
C ASP A 91 61.65 18.32 -27.71
N ASN A 92 61.20 17.53 -28.70
CA ASN A 92 61.76 16.19 -28.92
C ASN A 92 61.57 15.73 -30.38
N PRO A 93 62.53 16.08 -31.27
CA PRO A 93 62.77 15.27 -32.46
C PRO A 93 64.26 15.02 -32.75
N TYR A 94 64.63 13.74 -32.76
CA TYR A 94 65.67 13.11 -33.60
C TYR A 94 67.18 13.43 -33.46
N HIS A 95 67.94 12.31 -33.53
CA HIS A 95 69.30 12.13 -34.07
C HIS A 95 70.58 12.49 -33.29
N SER A 96 71.24 11.40 -32.82
CA SER A 96 72.57 10.92 -33.27
C SER A 96 73.85 11.72 -32.95
N GLY A 97 74.75 11.08 -32.17
CA GLY A 97 76.14 11.49 -31.95
C GLY A 97 76.33 12.43 -30.74
N ARG A 98 77.48 12.46 -30.05
CA ARG A 98 78.78 11.80 -30.25
C ARG A 98 79.40 11.38 -28.91
N VAL A 99 80.12 10.26 -28.91
CA VAL A 99 80.94 9.77 -27.79
C VAL A 99 82.25 10.59 -27.74
N ALA A 100 82.23 11.80 -27.20
CA ALA A 100 83.41 12.68 -27.18
C ALA A 100 83.56 13.62 -25.96
N GLU A 101 82.49 14.00 -25.26
CA GLU A 101 82.57 15.00 -24.17
C GLU A 101 82.60 14.40 -22.75
N LEU A 102 82.33 13.09 -22.62
CA LEU A 102 82.32 12.41 -21.32
C LEU A 102 83.73 12.25 -20.69
N GLN A 103 84.80 12.48 -21.46
CA GLN A 103 86.17 12.18 -21.03
C GLN A 103 86.90 13.40 -20.41
N GLU A 104 86.51 14.64 -20.74
CA GLU A 104 87.04 15.84 -20.07
C GLU A 104 86.36 16.10 -18.72
N ALA A 105 85.07 15.74 -18.58
CA ALA A 105 84.33 15.85 -17.32
C ALA A 105 84.93 14.98 -16.19
N ILE A 106 85.46 13.80 -16.51
CA ILE A 106 86.04 12.88 -15.52
C ILE A 106 87.37 13.40 -14.95
N GLN A 107 88.15 14.17 -15.71
CA GLN A 107 89.39 14.75 -15.21
C GLN A 107 89.11 15.93 -14.26
N MET A 108 88.13 16.79 -14.56
CA MET A 108 87.66 17.82 -13.62
C MET A 108 87.11 17.23 -12.32
N PHE A 109 86.44 16.07 -12.38
CA PHE A 109 85.87 15.41 -11.20
C PHE A 109 86.93 14.91 -10.21
N LYS A 110 88.17 14.68 -10.68
CA LYS A 110 89.26 14.16 -9.85
C LYS A 110 89.89 15.25 -8.98
N ASP A 111 90.09 16.44 -9.54
CA ASP A 111 90.68 17.58 -8.83
C ASP A 111 89.69 18.20 -7.82
N HIS A 112 88.38 17.93 -7.98
CA HIS A 112 87.32 18.35 -7.06
C HIS A 112 87.23 17.51 -5.76
N VAL A 113 87.96 16.39 -5.67
CA VAL A 113 87.94 15.47 -4.51
C VAL A 113 88.92 15.87 -3.40
N GLU A 114 89.90 16.73 -3.67
CA GLU A 114 90.96 17.06 -2.68
C GLU A 114 90.57 18.11 -1.63
N ASN A 115 89.37 18.71 -1.67
CA ASN A 115 88.97 19.79 -0.75
C ASN A 115 87.98 19.31 0.33
N SER A 116 88.49 18.52 1.29
CA SER A 116 87.73 17.79 2.33
C SER A 116 86.90 18.64 3.31
N SER A 117 87.04 19.97 3.32
CA SER A 117 86.32 20.86 4.23
C SER A 117 84.96 21.33 3.68
N THR A 118 84.84 21.55 2.37
CA THR A 118 83.62 22.06 1.73
C THR A 118 82.48 21.03 1.80
N TRP A 119 82.77 19.77 1.49
CA TRP A 119 81.81 18.66 1.56
C TRP A 119 81.20 18.48 2.96
N SER A 120 81.97 18.74 4.03
CA SER A 120 81.46 18.66 5.40
C SER A 120 80.40 19.74 5.68
N VAL A 121 80.64 20.97 5.22
CA VAL A 121 79.70 22.10 5.37
C VAL A 121 78.47 21.89 4.48
N GLU A 122 78.62 21.41 3.25
CA GLU A 122 77.50 21.11 2.37
C GLU A 122 76.65 19.95 2.88
N ILE A 123 77.25 18.88 3.42
CA ILE A 123 76.54 17.78 4.07
C ILE A 123 75.81 18.28 5.33
N GLN A 124 76.42 19.12 6.17
CA GLN A 124 75.71 19.74 7.30
C GLN A 124 74.56 20.65 6.86
N MET A 125 74.72 21.42 5.79
CA MET A 125 73.67 22.27 5.23
C MET A 125 72.54 21.46 4.58
N LEU A 126 72.86 20.31 3.98
CA LEU A 126 71.90 19.30 3.53
C LEU A 126 71.17 18.62 4.69
N MET A 127 71.87 18.28 5.79
CA MET A 127 71.22 17.78 7.01
C MET A 127 70.28 18.82 7.59
N CYS A 128 70.69 20.08 7.77
CA CYS A 128 69.81 21.16 8.22
C CYS A 128 68.59 21.38 7.30
N ARG A 129 68.76 21.23 5.97
CA ARG A 129 67.64 21.25 5.02
C ARG A 129 66.73 20.03 5.17
N MET A 130 67.29 18.86 5.39
CA MET A 130 66.57 17.61 5.60
C MET A 130 65.82 17.60 6.95
N ASP A 131 66.39 18.21 7.99
CA ASP A 131 65.75 18.43 9.29
C ASP A 131 64.63 19.47 9.20
N ASN A 132 64.79 20.53 8.41
CA ASN A 132 63.72 21.47 8.11
C ASN A 132 62.58 20.80 7.32
N VAL A 133 62.90 19.98 6.32
CA VAL A 133 61.89 19.18 5.58
C VAL A 133 61.23 18.15 6.51
N SER A 134 61.99 17.48 7.38
CA SER A 134 61.48 16.57 8.41
C SER A 134 60.53 17.28 9.38
N SER A 135 60.88 18.49 9.82
CA SER A 135 60.05 19.34 10.66
C SER A 135 58.76 19.78 9.94
N GLN A 136 58.84 20.13 8.65
CA GLN A 136 57.66 20.43 7.83
C GLN A 136 56.77 19.20 7.62
N ILE A 137 57.34 18.01 7.44
CA ILE A 137 56.62 16.74 7.35
C ILE A 137 55.94 16.39 8.68
N GLN A 138 56.62 16.59 9.82
CA GLN A 138 56.02 16.42 11.15
C GLN A 138 54.89 17.42 11.39
N MET A 139 55.06 18.68 10.99
CA MET A 139 54.03 19.71 11.07
C MET A 139 52.81 19.34 10.20
N PHE A 140 53.03 18.94 8.93
CA PHE A 140 51.96 18.44 8.05
C PHE A 140 51.27 17.20 8.60
N SER A 141 52.02 16.27 9.21
CA SER A 141 51.47 15.10 9.91
C SER A 141 50.59 15.52 11.10
N GLY A 142 51.00 16.53 11.86
CA GLY A 142 50.18 17.17 12.89
C GLY A 142 48.89 17.80 12.33
N HIS A 143 48.98 18.57 11.25
CA HIS A 143 47.80 19.13 10.58
C HIS A 143 46.86 18.06 10.02
N LEU A 144 47.39 16.99 9.41
CA LEU A 144 46.60 15.84 8.95
C LEU A 144 45.92 15.10 10.10
N LYS A 145 46.59 14.97 11.25
CA LYS A 145 46.01 14.37 12.45
C LYS A 145 44.88 15.22 13.04
N ASN A 146 45.05 16.54 13.07
CA ASN A 146 43.99 17.47 13.49
C ASN A 146 42.82 17.46 12.50
N ALA A 147 43.07 17.56 11.20
CA ALA A 147 42.02 17.47 10.17
C ALA A 147 41.29 16.11 10.21
N SER A 148 41.98 15.02 10.52
CA SER A 148 41.36 13.71 10.76
C SER A 148 40.45 13.71 11.99
N ALA A 149 40.86 14.36 13.09
CA ALA A 149 40.03 14.54 14.28
C ALA A 149 38.80 15.43 14.00
N ASP A 150 38.97 16.52 13.25
CA ASP A 150 37.88 17.42 12.84
C ASP A 150 36.88 16.69 11.93
N ILE A 151 37.36 15.89 10.97
CA ILE A 151 36.51 15.03 10.13
C ILE A 151 35.76 14.01 11.00
N GLN A 152 36.41 13.38 11.98
CA GLN A 152 35.72 12.49 12.92
C GLN A 152 34.65 13.22 13.74
N MET A 153 34.93 14.41 14.25
CA MET A 153 33.96 15.25 14.96
C MET A 153 32.76 15.61 14.07
N VAL A 154 32.99 16.01 12.82
CA VAL A 154 31.92 16.26 11.84
C VAL A 154 31.11 14.99 11.53
N THR A 155 31.73 13.80 11.48
CA THR A 155 30.97 12.54 11.36
C THR A 155 30.17 12.18 12.61
N GLY A 156 30.62 12.59 13.80
CA GLY A 156 29.85 12.52 15.05
C GLY A 156 28.61 13.40 14.97
N ILE A 157 28.79 14.70 14.69
CA ILE A 157 27.71 15.67 14.50
C ILE A 157 26.71 15.18 13.44
N ARG A 158 27.18 14.55 12.35
CA ARG A 158 26.29 13.97 11.32
C ARG A 158 25.43 12.82 11.85
N LYS A 159 25.92 11.99 12.78
CA LYS A 159 25.11 10.96 13.47
C LYS A 159 24.09 11.59 14.42
N ASP A 160 24.45 12.67 15.09
CA ASP A 160 23.55 13.40 15.98
C ASP A 160 22.44 14.10 15.18
N VAL A 161 22.75 14.69 14.02
CA VAL A 161 21.78 15.24 13.07
C VAL A 161 20.82 14.16 12.54
N ASN A 162 21.31 12.96 12.24
CA ASN A 162 20.43 11.83 11.86
C ASN A 162 19.51 11.40 13.02
N THR A 163 20.02 11.39 14.25
CA THR A 163 19.24 11.08 15.46
C THR A 163 18.17 12.14 15.73
N LEU A 164 18.52 13.42 15.60
CA LEU A 164 17.62 14.56 15.73
C LEU A 164 16.56 14.57 14.61
N SER A 165 16.92 14.17 13.39
CA SER A 165 15.98 13.99 12.27
C SER A 165 14.94 12.90 12.59
N PHE A 166 15.37 11.75 13.13
CA PHE A 166 14.46 10.68 13.56
C PHE A 166 13.54 11.12 14.70
N GLN A 167 14.07 11.83 15.70
CA GLN A 167 13.25 12.43 16.78
C GLN A 167 12.25 13.46 16.25
N THR A 168 12.67 14.32 15.31
CA THR A 168 11.80 15.32 14.65
C THR A 168 10.68 14.63 13.85
N GLN A 169 10.97 13.49 13.22
CA GLN A 169 9.96 12.71 12.48
C GLN A 169 8.98 11.99 13.43
N MET A 170 9.46 11.43 14.56
CA MET A 170 8.61 10.92 15.64
C MET A 170 7.69 12.00 16.21
N LEU A 171 8.23 13.20 16.51
CA LEU A 171 7.44 14.33 16.99
C LEU A 171 6.41 14.78 15.95
N ARG A 172 6.76 14.81 14.66
CA ARG A 172 5.83 15.11 13.57
C ARG A 172 4.67 14.11 13.53
N SER A 173 4.94 12.81 13.55
CA SER A 173 3.88 11.79 13.55
C SER A 173 3.02 11.82 14.81
N SER A 174 3.60 12.15 15.97
CA SER A 174 2.85 12.36 17.22
C SER A 174 1.94 13.59 17.13
N LEU A 175 2.41 14.69 16.54
CA LEU A 175 1.64 15.92 16.32
C LEU A 175 0.54 15.74 15.28
N GLU A 176 0.79 14.98 14.21
CA GLU A 176 -0.22 14.56 13.22
C GLU A 176 -1.32 13.71 13.88
N GLY A 177 -0.94 12.77 14.76
CA GLY A 177 -1.89 11.99 15.56
C GLY A 177 -2.74 12.85 16.51
N ALA A 178 -2.11 13.79 17.22
CA ALA A 178 -2.82 14.73 18.09
C ALA A 178 -3.78 15.65 17.30
N SER A 179 -3.37 16.11 16.12
CA SER A 179 -4.21 16.92 15.21
C SER A 179 -5.43 16.15 14.72
N ALA A 180 -5.27 14.86 14.37
CA ALA A 180 -6.39 14.00 13.97
C ALA A 180 -7.39 13.77 15.12
N GLU A 181 -6.92 13.56 16.35
CA GLU A 181 -7.80 13.38 17.51
C GLU A 181 -8.52 14.70 17.89
N LEU A 182 -7.88 15.86 17.74
CA LEU A 182 -8.53 17.17 17.89
C LEU A 182 -9.63 17.42 16.85
N GLN A 183 -9.41 17.04 15.59
CA GLN A 183 -10.45 17.11 14.54
C GLN A 183 -11.64 16.19 14.84
N LYS A 184 -11.37 15.00 15.37
CA LYS A 184 -12.41 14.06 15.82
C LYS A 184 -13.22 14.62 16.99
N GLN A 185 -12.56 15.13 18.03
CA GLN A 185 -13.22 15.80 19.16
C GLN A 185 -14.04 17.02 18.72
N LYS A 186 -13.55 17.80 17.75
CA LYS A 186 -14.32 18.90 17.16
C LYS A 186 -15.61 18.41 16.49
N GLY A 187 -15.53 17.36 15.68
CA GLY A 187 -16.70 16.77 15.02
C GLY A 187 -17.71 16.17 16.02
N ASP A 188 -17.25 15.63 17.14
CA ASP A 188 -18.13 15.13 18.20
C ASP A 188 -18.77 16.27 19.02
N LEU A 189 -18.07 17.38 19.22
CA LEU A 189 -18.64 18.61 19.81
C LEU A 189 -19.69 19.26 18.90
N GLU A 190 -19.46 19.28 17.58
CA GLU A 190 -20.44 19.77 16.60
C GLU A 190 -21.73 18.92 16.62
N LYS A 191 -21.62 17.58 16.73
CA LYS A 191 -22.78 16.68 16.95
C LYS A 191 -23.48 16.93 18.29
N ALA A 192 -22.72 17.13 19.37
CA ALA A 192 -23.30 17.40 20.70
C ALA A 192 -24.09 18.72 20.70
N ASN A 193 -23.59 19.76 20.03
CA ASN A 193 -24.31 21.02 19.85
C ASN A 193 -25.58 20.87 19.00
N ALA A 194 -25.54 20.06 17.93
CA ALA A 194 -26.73 19.76 17.13
C ALA A 194 -27.80 19.00 17.95
N LEU A 195 -27.39 18.01 18.75
CA LEU A 195 -28.26 17.28 19.65
C LEU A 195 -28.88 18.20 20.71
N ASN A 196 -28.09 19.12 21.29
CA ASN A 196 -28.56 20.10 22.26
C ASN A 196 -29.61 21.06 21.66
N SER A 197 -29.38 21.58 20.44
CA SER A 197 -30.40 22.35 19.72
C SER A 197 -31.68 21.55 19.48
N GLN A 198 -31.57 20.29 19.05
CA GLN A 198 -32.73 19.41 18.85
C GLN A 198 -33.50 19.17 20.16
N THR A 199 -32.79 18.93 21.28
CA THR A 199 -33.40 18.81 22.62
C THR A 199 -34.10 20.10 23.03
N GLN A 200 -33.50 21.27 22.79
CA GLN A 200 -34.09 22.56 23.10
C GLN A 200 -35.37 22.82 22.28
N THR A 201 -35.39 22.49 20.98
CA THR A 201 -36.59 22.59 20.14
C THR A 201 -37.68 21.62 20.59
N PHE A 202 -37.33 20.39 20.96
CA PHE A 202 -38.28 19.41 21.50
C PHE A 202 -38.91 19.90 22.81
N LEU A 203 -38.10 20.37 23.76
CA LEU A 203 -38.58 20.93 25.02
C LEU A 203 -39.49 22.14 24.81
N GLN A 204 -39.17 23.02 23.86
CA GLN A 204 -40.04 24.15 23.51
C GLN A 204 -41.39 23.69 22.94
N SER A 205 -41.40 22.74 21.99
CA SER A 205 -42.66 22.19 21.45
C SER A 205 -43.53 21.50 22.51
N SER A 206 -42.91 20.84 23.48
CA SER A 206 -43.60 20.21 24.63
C SER A 206 -44.18 21.25 25.59
N LEU A 207 -43.46 22.36 25.82
CA LEU A 207 -43.95 23.48 26.63
C LEU A 207 -45.12 24.21 25.96
N GLU A 208 -45.06 24.40 24.63
CA GLU A 208 -46.17 24.99 23.86
C GLU A 208 -47.41 24.08 23.88
N ASN A 209 -47.25 22.76 23.76
CA ASN A 209 -48.38 21.82 23.85
C ASN A 209 -49.01 21.80 25.26
N THR A 210 -48.22 21.74 26.33
CA THR A 210 -48.74 21.80 27.71
C THR A 210 -49.43 23.13 28.02
N SER A 211 -48.96 24.25 27.44
CA SER A 211 -49.62 25.55 27.52
C SER A 211 -51.01 25.55 26.84
N LEU A 212 -51.13 24.91 25.67
CA LEU A 212 -52.42 24.74 24.98
C LEU A 212 -53.40 23.88 25.79
N GLU A 213 -52.95 22.77 26.36
CA GLU A 213 -53.78 21.90 27.22
C GLU A 213 -54.26 22.64 28.48
N LEU A 214 -53.39 23.42 29.14
CA LEU A 214 -53.77 24.30 30.25
C LEU A 214 -54.79 25.38 29.84
N GLY A 215 -54.68 25.93 28.62
CA GLY A 215 -55.65 26.87 28.07
C GLY A 215 -57.04 26.24 27.85
N VAL A 216 -57.11 24.98 27.42
CA VAL A 216 -58.37 24.23 27.28
C VAL A 216 -58.98 23.92 28.65
N LEU A 217 -58.16 23.48 29.61
CA LEU A 217 -58.60 23.23 30.99
C LEU A 217 -59.14 24.49 31.68
N SER A 218 -58.46 25.62 31.53
CA SER A 218 -58.90 26.92 32.06
C SER A 218 -60.27 27.32 31.52
N ARG A 219 -60.47 27.20 30.19
CA ARG A 219 -61.77 27.47 29.54
C ARG A 219 -62.88 26.52 30.00
N GLY A 220 -62.55 25.25 30.23
CA GLY A 220 -63.48 24.28 30.82
C GLY A 220 -63.92 24.66 32.23
N LEU A 221 -62.98 25.14 33.06
CA LEU A 221 -63.25 25.60 34.42
C LEU A 221 -64.10 26.89 34.44
N GLU A 222 -63.84 27.81 33.51
CA GLU A 222 -64.61 29.05 33.34
C GLU A 222 -66.07 28.76 32.95
N ASN A 223 -66.29 27.84 32.00
CA ASN A 223 -67.62 27.36 31.63
C ASN A 223 -68.36 26.69 32.81
N ALA A 224 -67.68 25.81 33.55
CA ALA A 224 -68.26 25.17 34.73
C ALA A 224 -68.64 26.19 35.82
N ASN A 225 -67.84 27.25 35.99
CA ASN A 225 -68.17 28.35 36.89
C ASN A 225 -69.41 29.14 36.42
N THR A 226 -69.60 29.36 35.11
CA THR A 226 -70.84 29.98 34.60
C THR A 226 -72.08 29.11 34.84
N ASP A 227 -71.98 27.78 34.69
CA ASP A 227 -73.08 26.86 34.97
C ASP A 227 -73.45 26.84 36.47
N ILE A 228 -72.45 26.90 37.35
CA ILE A 228 -72.67 27.02 38.81
C ILE A 228 -73.40 28.31 39.18
N GLN A 229 -73.06 29.44 38.54
CA GLN A 229 -73.79 30.71 38.77
C GLN A 229 -75.24 30.64 38.25
N ALA A 230 -75.47 30.00 37.11
CA ALA A 230 -76.82 29.79 36.57
C ALA A 230 -77.68 28.90 37.50
N LEU A 231 -77.11 27.81 38.02
CA LEU A 231 -77.76 26.95 39.02
C LEU A 231 -78.06 27.70 40.33
N LYS A 232 -77.13 28.55 40.79
CA LYS A 232 -77.33 29.39 41.98
C LYS A 232 -78.51 30.36 41.80
N ALA A 233 -78.58 31.05 40.65
CA ALA A 233 -79.70 31.94 40.33
C ALA A 233 -81.04 31.19 40.26
N GLY A 234 -81.06 29.97 39.70
CA GLY A 234 -82.23 29.09 39.72
C GLY A 234 -82.70 28.73 41.13
N LEU A 235 -81.76 28.43 42.04
CA LEU A 235 -82.05 28.11 43.44
C LEU A 235 -82.60 29.32 44.22
N GLU A 236 -82.04 30.51 44.03
CA GLU A 236 -82.54 31.76 44.63
C GLU A 236 -83.98 32.07 44.18
N MET A 237 -84.29 31.84 42.89
CA MET A 237 -85.63 32.01 42.32
C MET A 237 -86.63 31.02 42.93
N ALA A 238 -86.26 29.74 43.06
CA ALA A 238 -87.08 28.72 43.69
C ALA A 238 -87.35 29.02 45.18
N ASN A 239 -86.34 29.50 45.91
CA ASN A 239 -86.48 29.90 47.31
C ASN A 239 -87.44 31.09 47.48
N SER A 240 -87.38 32.08 46.58
CA SER A 240 -88.32 33.21 46.55
C SER A 240 -89.76 32.75 46.32
N GLN A 241 -89.98 31.80 45.41
CA GLN A 241 -91.30 31.21 45.15
C GLN A 241 -91.84 30.43 46.37
N ALA A 242 -90.97 29.74 47.11
CA ALA A 242 -91.34 29.04 48.35
C ALA A 242 -91.75 30.01 49.46
N GLN A 243 -91.07 31.16 49.62
CA GLN A 243 -91.46 32.20 50.58
C GLN A 243 -92.81 32.85 50.22
N LEU A 244 -93.07 33.08 48.93
CA LEU A 244 -94.36 33.60 48.44
C LEU A 244 -95.50 32.65 48.79
N THR A 245 -95.30 31.35 48.55
CA THR A 245 -96.26 30.28 48.88
C THR A 245 -96.52 30.17 50.39
N ASN A 246 -95.47 30.25 51.22
CA ASN A 246 -95.59 30.25 52.68
C ASN A 246 -96.36 31.49 53.21
N SER A 247 -96.18 32.64 52.56
CA SER A 247 -96.89 33.88 52.90
C SER A 247 -98.40 33.77 52.60
N SER A 248 -98.76 33.17 51.47
CA SER A 248 -100.16 32.83 51.13
C SER A 248 -100.77 31.85 52.14
N LEU A 249 -100.02 30.85 52.60
CA LEU A 249 -100.49 29.88 53.61
C LEU A 249 -100.76 30.55 54.97
N LYS A 250 -99.90 31.49 55.41
CA LYS A 250 -100.14 32.30 56.62
C LYS A 250 -101.41 33.13 56.51
N HIS A 251 -101.69 33.72 55.33
CA HIS A 251 -102.92 34.49 55.10
C HIS A 251 -104.17 33.60 55.20
N ALA A 252 -104.16 32.42 54.58
CA ALA A 252 -105.26 31.46 54.69
C ALA A 252 -105.50 31.02 56.15
N ASN A 253 -104.44 30.77 56.92
CA ASN A 253 -104.56 30.36 58.32
C ASN A 253 -105.12 31.49 59.22
N ALA A 254 -104.82 32.76 58.91
CA ALA A 254 -105.42 33.91 59.59
C ALA A 254 -106.95 34.03 59.32
N GLN A 255 -107.41 33.76 58.10
CA GLN A 255 -108.84 33.75 57.77
C GLN A 255 -109.60 32.65 58.55
N ILE A 256 -108.99 31.48 58.75
CA ILE A 256 -109.56 30.37 59.54
C ILE A 256 -109.70 30.75 61.02
N LEU A 257 -108.78 31.53 61.58
CA LEU A 257 -108.87 32.05 62.95
C LEU A 257 -109.99 33.10 63.10
N VAL A 258 -110.19 33.97 62.11
CA VAL A 258 -111.31 34.93 62.09
C VAL A 258 -112.67 34.20 62.01
N LEU A 259 -112.78 33.15 61.20
CA LEU A 259 -113.99 32.32 61.11
C LEU A 259 -114.29 31.54 62.40
N ARG A 260 -113.28 31.28 63.24
CA ARG A 260 -113.44 30.66 64.57
C ARG A 260 -113.95 31.65 65.63
N GLY A 261 -113.68 32.94 65.49
CA GLY A 261 -114.10 33.98 66.45
C GLY A 261 -115.56 34.44 66.34
N ASN A 262 -116.26 34.10 65.26
CA ASN A 262 -117.64 34.54 65.01
C ASN A 262 -118.71 33.53 65.49
N LEU A 263 -118.35 32.56 66.33
CA LEU A 263 -119.23 31.49 66.81
C LEU A 263 -119.46 31.51 68.34
N ASP A 264 -119.39 32.70 68.95
CA ASP A 264 -119.71 32.92 70.38
C ASP A 264 -120.68 34.09 70.56
N SER A 265 -121.93 33.91 70.13
CA SER A 265 -123.07 34.63 70.71
C SER A 265 -124.40 33.95 70.40
N VAL A 266 -125.36 34.08 71.34
CA VAL A 266 -126.78 33.74 71.20
C VAL A 266 -127.12 32.24 71.16
N ASN A 267 -127.17 31.61 72.35
CA ASN A 267 -128.45 31.40 73.04
C ASN A 267 -128.34 30.69 74.40
N ASP A 268 -128.69 31.43 75.45
CA ASP A 268 -129.51 30.95 76.58
C ASP A 268 -130.63 32.01 76.69
N LEU A 269 -131.91 31.72 76.94
CA LEU A 269 -132.46 30.72 77.83
C LEU A 269 -133.82 30.19 77.34
N LYS A 270 -133.99 28.86 77.37
CA LYS A 270 -135.24 28.16 77.04
C LYS A 270 -136.20 28.09 78.24
N ALA A 271 -136.91 29.18 78.53
CA ALA A 271 -138.17 29.20 79.32
C ALA A 271 -138.80 30.62 79.20
N GLN A 272 -140.11 30.82 79.01
CA GLN A 272 -141.25 29.97 79.36
C GLN A 272 -142.29 29.87 78.21
N HIS A 273 -143.07 28.78 78.26
CA HIS A 273 -144.02 28.37 77.23
C HIS A 273 -145.34 29.16 77.19
N GLN A 274 -145.97 29.08 76.01
CA GLN A 274 -147.42 29.11 75.79
C GLN A 274 -148.24 30.35 76.23
N VAL A 275 -148.44 31.26 75.26
CA VAL A 275 -149.82 31.68 74.92
C VAL A 275 -150.11 31.24 73.48
N LEU A 276 -150.96 30.21 73.37
CA LEU A 276 -150.98 29.27 72.24
C LEU A 276 -152.03 29.62 71.17
N ARG A 277 -151.74 30.55 70.25
CA ARG A 277 -152.59 30.67 69.03
C ARG A 277 -151.97 31.25 67.77
N ASN A 278 -150.96 32.13 67.86
CA ASN A 278 -150.43 32.83 66.68
C ASN A 278 -149.27 32.10 65.95
N GLY A 279 -148.85 30.93 66.44
CA GLY A 279 -147.67 30.21 65.94
C GLY A 279 -147.79 29.55 64.56
N LEU A 280 -149.00 29.38 64.02
CA LEU A 280 -149.20 28.62 62.77
C LEU A 280 -148.69 29.34 61.50
N LYS A 281 -148.39 30.65 61.59
CA LYS A 281 -147.90 31.45 60.45
C LYS A 281 -146.37 31.47 60.31
N GLY A 282 -145.62 31.14 61.36
CA GLY A 282 -144.14 31.17 61.37
C GLY A 282 -143.45 29.88 60.92
N ALA A 283 -144.12 28.73 61.03
CA ALA A 283 -143.54 27.43 60.66
C ALA A 283 -143.23 27.31 59.15
N ASN A 284 -143.99 28.02 58.30
CA ASN A 284 -143.82 27.97 56.84
C ASN A 284 -142.58 28.74 56.34
N THR A 285 -142.09 29.73 57.10
CA THR A 285 -140.90 30.54 56.74
C THR A 285 -139.58 29.82 57.05
N GLU A 286 -139.49 29.07 58.15
CA GLU A 286 -138.26 28.35 58.50
C GLU A 286 -138.03 27.10 57.61
N ILE A 287 -139.09 26.47 57.11
CA ILE A 287 -138.97 25.38 56.12
C ILE A 287 -138.36 25.87 54.80
N GLN A 288 -138.60 27.14 54.40
CA GLN A 288 -137.96 27.69 53.20
C GLN A 288 -136.48 28.03 53.41
N LYS A 289 -136.09 28.56 54.58
CA LYS A 289 -134.66 28.73 54.92
C LYS A 289 -133.90 27.40 54.88
N LEU A 290 -134.45 26.33 55.47
CA LEU A 290 -133.83 25.00 55.41
C LEU A 290 -133.70 24.47 53.97
N LYS A 291 -134.65 24.83 53.09
CA LYS A 291 -134.59 24.49 51.66
C LYS A 291 -133.49 25.28 50.93
N GLU A 292 -133.30 26.56 51.25
CA GLU A 292 -132.17 27.37 50.76
C GLU A 292 -130.83 26.85 51.27
N SER A 293 -130.71 26.51 52.57
CA SER A 293 -129.50 25.90 53.12
C SER A 293 -129.14 24.58 52.43
N LEU A 294 -130.13 23.75 52.09
CA LEU A 294 -129.92 22.51 51.34
C LEU A 294 -129.51 22.75 49.88
N GLN A 295 -130.01 23.80 49.23
CA GLN A 295 -129.55 24.21 47.88
C GLN A 295 -128.12 24.74 47.93
N ASN A 296 -127.78 25.57 48.92
CA ASN A 296 -126.43 26.08 49.14
C ASN A 296 -125.46 24.93 49.43
N ALA A 297 -125.85 23.93 50.24
CA ALA A 297 -125.03 22.73 50.47
C ALA A 297 -124.79 21.92 49.18
N LYS A 298 -125.79 21.81 48.28
CA LYS A 298 -125.62 21.18 46.97
C LYS A 298 -124.69 21.97 46.05
N ALA A 299 -124.78 23.31 46.05
CA ALA A 299 -123.91 24.19 45.28
C ALA A 299 -122.45 24.16 45.80
N VAL A 300 -122.25 24.13 47.12
CA VAL A 300 -120.91 23.95 47.71
C VAL A 300 -120.36 22.57 47.34
N ASN A 301 -121.16 21.50 47.42
CA ASN A 301 -120.70 20.16 47.03
C ASN A 301 -120.33 20.08 45.53
N SER A 302 -121.09 20.72 44.63
CA SER A 302 -120.71 20.75 43.20
C SER A 302 -119.46 21.60 42.95
N GLN A 303 -119.28 22.70 43.69
CA GLN A 303 -118.07 23.52 43.64
C GLN A 303 -116.84 22.76 44.16
N THR A 304 -116.96 22.02 45.27
CA THR A 304 -115.91 21.13 45.80
C THR A 304 -115.58 20.01 44.81
N GLN A 305 -116.57 19.36 44.21
CA GLN A 305 -116.34 18.33 43.17
C GLN A 305 -115.66 18.91 41.93
N THR A 306 -116.00 20.15 41.54
CA THR A 306 -115.36 20.85 40.41
C THR A 306 -113.91 21.22 40.72
N LEU A 307 -113.61 21.70 41.93
CA LEU A 307 -112.24 21.99 42.37
C LEU A 307 -111.38 20.72 42.49
N LEU A 308 -111.93 19.64 43.08
CA LEU A 308 -111.24 18.35 43.15
C LEU A 308 -110.97 17.79 41.75
N LYS A 309 -111.93 17.91 40.82
CA LYS A 309 -111.72 17.50 39.43
C LYS A 309 -110.65 18.36 38.74
N GLY A 310 -110.70 19.68 38.85
CA GLY A 310 -109.67 20.57 38.29
C GLY A 310 -108.27 20.28 38.84
N SER A 311 -108.16 19.99 40.15
CA SER A 311 -106.89 19.58 40.76
C SER A 311 -106.41 18.22 40.24
N LEU A 312 -107.31 17.24 40.08
CA LEU A 312 -106.98 15.92 39.57
C LEU A 312 -106.58 15.96 38.08
N ASP A 313 -107.28 16.76 37.28
CA ASP A 313 -106.98 16.99 35.87
C ASP A 313 -105.62 17.72 35.71
N ASN A 314 -105.29 18.67 36.59
CA ASN A 314 -103.96 19.32 36.62
C ASN A 314 -102.83 18.34 36.99
N SER A 315 -102.99 17.57 38.08
CA SER A 315 -102.01 16.53 38.45
C SER A 315 -101.87 15.45 37.37
N SER A 316 -102.95 15.11 36.67
CA SER A 316 -102.92 14.21 35.51
C SER A 316 -102.08 14.80 34.37
N ALA A 317 -102.24 16.09 34.05
CA ALA A 317 -101.45 16.79 33.04
C ALA A 317 -99.95 16.85 33.40
N GLU A 318 -99.62 17.15 34.66
CA GLU A 318 -98.23 17.14 35.16
C GLU A 318 -97.60 15.74 35.07
N ILE A 319 -98.34 14.68 35.42
CA ILE A 319 -97.89 13.29 35.29
C ILE A 319 -97.64 12.90 33.81
N GLN A 320 -98.46 13.38 32.87
CA GLN A 320 -98.23 13.14 31.44
C GLN A 320 -97.02 13.91 30.91
N LEU A 321 -96.79 15.14 31.38
CA LEU A 321 -95.59 15.92 31.04
C LEU A 321 -94.32 15.26 31.57
N LEU A 322 -94.32 14.81 32.83
CA LEU A 322 -93.22 14.03 33.42
C LEU A 322 -92.96 12.73 32.66
N ARG A 323 -94.01 12.03 32.20
CA ARG A 323 -93.89 10.84 31.35
C ARG A 323 -93.20 11.16 30.02
N GLY A 324 -93.58 12.24 29.35
CA GLY A 324 -92.93 12.69 28.11
C GLY A 324 -91.47 13.08 28.31
N HIS A 325 -91.11 13.66 29.47
CA HIS A 325 -89.72 13.92 29.83
C HIS A 325 -88.92 12.63 30.08
N LEU A 326 -89.49 11.65 30.78
CA LEU A 326 -88.86 10.34 31.00
C LEU A 326 -88.66 9.56 29.70
N GLU A 327 -89.63 9.61 28.78
CA GLU A 327 -89.53 8.99 27.46
C GLU A 327 -88.43 9.64 26.60
N ARG A 328 -88.31 10.98 26.65
CA ARG A 328 -87.21 11.70 26.00
C ARG A 328 -85.85 11.33 26.59
N ALA A 329 -85.72 11.30 27.92
CA ALA A 329 -84.51 10.88 28.59
C ALA A 329 -84.12 9.43 28.25
N GLY A 330 -85.09 8.52 28.15
CA GLY A 330 -84.86 7.14 27.68
C GLY A 330 -84.32 7.09 26.25
N ASN A 331 -84.88 7.89 25.34
CA ASN A 331 -84.40 8.00 23.96
C ASN A 331 -82.97 8.58 23.88
N GLU A 332 -82.66 9.59 24.69
CA GLU A 332 -81.30 10.15 24.81
C GLU A 332 -80.29 9.13 25.36
N ILE A 333 -80.66 8.36 26.39
CA ILE A 333 -79.84 7.25 26.92
C ILE A 333 -79.59 6.18 25.85
N HIS A 334 -80.61 5.82 25.06
CA HIS A 334 -80.43 4.88 23.93
C HIS A 334 -79.51 5.43 22.83
N LEU A 335 -79.58 6.75 22.54
CA LEU A 335 -78.69 7.40 21.58
C LEU A 335 -77.24 7.43 22.09
N LEU A 336 -77.04 7.80 23.36
CA LEU A 336 -75.73 7.77 24.03
C LEU A 336 -75.14 6.36 24.07
N LYS A 337 -75.95 5.33 24.34
CA LYS A 337 -75.52 3.92 24.30
C LYS A 337 -75.01 3.54 22.90
N ARG A 338 -75.75 3.88 21.84
CA ARG A 338 -75.32 3.65 20.46
C ARG A 338 -74.03 4.40 20.13
N GLY A 339 -73.89 5.64 20.63
CA GLY A 339 -72.66 6.42 20.51
C GLY A 339 -71.46 5.73 21.17
N LEU A 340 -71.64 5.20 22.38
CA LEU A 340 -70.62 4.46 23.13
C LEU A 340 -70.24 3.13 22.45
N GLU A 341 -71.22 2.38 21.94
CA GLU A 341 -70.99 1.16 21.15
C GLU A 341 -70.18 1.46 19.88
N THR A 342 -70.51 2.57 19.19
CA THR A 342 -69.78 3.04 18.00
C THR A 342 -68.35 3.45 18.33
N ALA A 343 -68.16 4.23 19.41
CA ALA A 343 -66.83 4.63 19.89
C ALA A 343 -65.98 3.41 20.28
N THR A 344 -66.58 2.42 20.96
CA THR A 344 -65.91 1.16 21.34
C THR A 344 -65.43 0.40 20.11
N ALA A 345 -66.26 0.28 19.08
CA ALA A 345 -65.87 -0.36 17.82
C ALA A 345 -64.73 0.40 17.10
N GLN A 346 -64.76 1.74 17.13
CA GLN A 346 -63.68 2.57 16.59
C GLN A 346 -62.37 2.39 17.37
N THR A 347 -62.42 2.31 18.70
CA THR A 347 -61.24 2.02 19.55
C THR A 347 -60.68 0.62 19.25
N GLN A 348 -61.52 -0.40 19.07
CA GLN A 348 -61.06 -1.74 18.69
C GLN A 348 -60.39 -1.74 17.32
N MET A 349 -60.95 -1.03 16.33
CA MET A 349 -60.30 -0.86 15.02
C MET A 349 -58.97 -0.09 15.10
N ALA A 350 -58.87 0.91 15.99
CA ALA A 350 -57.64 1.65 16.23
C ALA A 350 -56.56 0.75 16.88
N ASN A 351 -56.93 -0.06 17.87
CA ASN A 351 -56.03 -1.04 18.48
C ASN A 351 -55.53 -2.06 17.45
N GLY A 352 -56.41 -2.63 16.62
CA GLY A 352 -55.98 -3.57 15.57
C GLY A 352 -55.01 -2.92 14.55
N ARG A 353 -55.17 -1.62 14.25
CA ARG A 353 -54.19 -0.87 13.44
C ARG A 353 -52.87 -0.61 14.18
N LEU A 354 -52.90 -0.39 15.49
CA LEU A 354 -51.69 -0.25 16.31
C LEU A 354 -50.93 -1.58 16.41
N GLU A 355 -51.62 -2.69 16.63
CA GLU A 355 -51.04 -4.06 16.59
C GLU A 355 -50.43 -4.37 15.22
N GLN A 356 -51.13 -4.04 14.13
CA GLN A 356 -50.59 -4.15 12.78
C GLN A 356 -49.34 -3.26 12.60
N THR A 357 -49.31 -2.06 13.19
CA THR A 357 -48.18 -1.13 13.11
C THR A 357 -46.99 -1.66 13.90
N ASP A 358 -47.18 -2.21 15.10
CA ASP A 358 -46.13 -2.87 15.86
C ASP A 358 -45.54 -4.06 15.09
N ALA A 359 -46.38 -4.91 14.48
CA ALA A 359 -45.91 -6.01 13.63
C ALA A 359 -45.03 -5.52 12.45
N HIS A 360 -45.36 -4.39 11.83
CA HIS A 360 -44.50 -3.77 10.81
C HIS A 360 -43.20 -3.22 11.39
N ILE A 361 -43.23 -2.63 12.60
CA ILE A 361 -42.03 -2.15 13.30
C ILE A 361 -41.10 -3.32 13.65
N GLN A 362 -41.63 -4.45 14.14
CA GLN A 362 -40.82 -5.65 14.40
C GLN A 362 -40.22 -6.21 13.10
N LEU A 363 -40.99 -6.23 12.00
CA LEU A 363 -40.45 -6.65 10.69
C LEU A 363 -39.30 -5.73 10.23
N LEU A 364 -39.49 -4.41 10.28
CA LEU A 364 -38.44 -3.43 9.95
C LEU A 364 -37.20 -3.57 10.86
N LYS A 365 -37.41 -3.88 12.14
CA LYS A 365 -36.31 -4.16 13.08
C LYS A 365 -35.50 -5.39 12.66
N THR A 366 -36.15 -6.52 12.33
CA THR A 366 -35.43 -7.71 11.84
C THR A 366 -34.71 -7.46 10.51
N GLN A 367 -35.28 -6.64 9.62
CA GLN A 367 -34.61 -6.22 8.39
C GLN A 367 -33.37 -5.36 8.67
N LEU A 368 -33.43 -4.46 9.65
CA LEU A 368 -32.30 -3.63 10.08
C LEU A 368 -31.20 -4.47 10.75
N GLU A 369 -31.56 -5.47 11.55
CA GLU A 369 -30.62 -6.43 12.14
C GLU A 369 -29.90 -7.25 11.06
N ASN A 370 -30.62 -7.72 10.04
CA ASN A 370 -30.02 -8.39 8.87
C ASN A 370 -29.11 -7.46 8.04
N ALA A 371 -29.48 -6.19 7.87
CA ALA A 371 -28.63 -5.20 7.20
C ALA A 371 -27.34 -4.90 7.99
N ASN A 372 -27.40 -4.92 9.32
CA ASN A 372 -26.24 -4.79 10.19
C ASN A 372 -25.31 -6.02 10.11
N ALA A 373 -25.87 -7.23 10.01
CA ALA A 373 -25.09 -8.44 9.75
C ALA A 373 -24.35 -8.37 8.40
N LEU A 374 -25.04 -7.96 7.32
CA LEU A 374 -24.43 -7.76 6.01
C LEU A 374 -23.28 -6.72 6.05
N ASN A 375 -23.40 -5.67 6.86
CA ASN A 375 -22.32 -4.69 7.07
C ASN A 375 -21.09 -5.30 7.77
N PHE A 376 -21.27 -6.30 8.63
CA PHE A 376 -20.15 -7.06 9.21
C PHE A 376 -19.45 -7.89 8.14
N ASP A 377 -20.19 -8.63 7.30
CA ASP A 377 -19.63 -9.42 6.21
C ASP A 377 -18.85 -8.56 5.20
N ILE A 378 -19.35 -7.36 4.89
CA ILE A 378 -18.65 -6.38 4.05
C ILE A 378 -17.32 -5.93 4.66
N ARG A 379 -17.24 -5.74 5.99
CA ARG A 379 -15.97 -5.43 6.67
C ARG A 379 -14.98 -6.59 6.59
N VAL A 380 -15.46 -7.82 6.85
CA VAL A 380 -14.64 -9.04 6.75
C VAL A 380 -14.10 -9.19 5.33
N LEU A 381 -14.92 -9.00 4.31
CA LEU A 381 -14.49 -9.05 2.90
C LEU A 381 -13.46 -7.96 2.56
N ASN A 382 -13.64 -6.74 3.08
CA ASN A 382 -12.70 -5.64 2.89
C ASN A 382 -11.33 -5.95 3.52
N ASP A 383 -11.29 -6.57 4.71
CA ASP A 383 -10.03 -6.95 5.36
C ASP A 383 -9.33 -8.12 4.63
N HIS A 384 -10.08 -9.09 4.08
CA HIS A 384 -9.53 -10.09 3.15
C HIS A 384 -8.92 -9.42 1.91
N LEU A 385 -9.60 -8.42 1.33
CA LEU A 385 -9.15 -7.72 0.13
C LEU A 385 -7.89 -6.87 0.39
N LYS A 386 -7.79 -6.24 1.57
CA LYS A 386 -6.54 -5.61 2.06
C LYS A 386 -5.41 -6.63 2.21
N ASN A 387 -5.70 -7.84 2.72
CA ASN A 387 -4.68 -8.87 2.86
C ASN A 387 -4.18 -9.39 1.50
N ALA A 388 -5.09 -9.70 0.57
CA ALA A 388 -4.74 -10.07 -0.80
C ALA A 388 -3.91 -8.97 -1.50
N SER A 389 -4.27 -7.69 -1.32
CA SER A 389 -3.50 -6.55 -1.83
C SER A 389 -2.07 -6.51 -1.25
N ARG A 390 -1.92 -6.83 0.05
CA ARG A 390 -0.60 -6.94 0.69
C ARG A 390 0.21 -8.09 0.10
N GLU A 391 -0.38 -9.28 -0.06
CA GLU A 391 0.27 -10.46 -0.64
C GLU A 391 0.72 -10.20 -2.09
N ILE A 392 -0.15 -9.61 -2.92
CA ILE A 392 0.19 -9.19 -4.30
C ILE A 392 1.36 -8.21 -4.30
N LYS A 393 1.41 -7.26 -3.35
CA LYS A 393 2.55 -6.35 -3.20
C LYS A 393 3.84 -7.11 -2.83
N THR A 394 3.78 -8.05 -1.88
CA THR A 394 4.94 -8.88 -1.50
C THR A 394 5.44 -9.73 -2.66
N LEU A 395 4.53 -10.35 -3.42
CA LEU A 395 4.83 -11.07 -4.67
C LEU A 395 5.50 -10.16 -5.71
N LYS A 396 4.98 -8.95 -5.92
CA LYS A 396 5.54 -7.97 -6.85
C LYS A 396 6.95 -7.52 -6.46
N GLU A 397 7.22 -7.32 -5.17
CA GLU A 397 8.57 -7.01 -4.68
C GLU A 397 9.50 -8.23 -4.80
N GLY A 398 9.03 -9.45 -4.50
CA GLY A 398 9.76 -10.69 -4.74
C GLY A 398 10.13 -10.88 -6.22
N MET A 399 9.22 -10.53 -7.13
CA MET A 399 9.46 -10.53 -8.58
C MET A 399 10.48 -9.47 -9.02
N LYS A 400 10.72 -8.38 -8.28
CA LYS A 400 11.87 -7.49 -8.55
C LYS A 400 13.20 -8.20 -8.30
N GLY A 401 13.23 -9.19 -7.40
CA GLY A 401 14.35 -10.10 -7.22
C GLY A 401 14.74 -10.87 -8.50
N ALA A 402 13.82 -11.01 -9.47
CA ALA A 402 14.14 -11.55 -10.79
C ALA A 402 15.16 -10.69 -11.57
N ALA A 403 15.39 -9.43 -11.20
CA ALA A 403 16.48 -8.62 -11.76
C ALA A 403 17.87 -9.23 -11.42
N ALA A 404 18.04 -9.84 -10.25
CA ALA A 404 19.26 -10.55 -9.87
C ALA A 404 19.39 -11.92 -10.57
N LEU A 405 18.28 -12.53 -10.96
CA LEU A 405 18.29 -13.71 -11.84
C LEU A 405 18.68 -13.30 -13.27
N ASN A 406 18.10 -12.21 -13.79
CA ASN A 406 18.36 -11.67 -15.12
C ASN A 406 19.83 -11.21 -15.27
N SER A 407 20.42 -10.59 -14.24
CA SER A 407 21.86 -10.26 -14.25
C SER A 407 22.75 -11.51 -14.23
N LYS A 408 22.38 -12.57 -13.48
CA LYS A 408 23.05 -13.88 -13.56
C LYS A 408 22.93 -14.52 -14.94
N THR A 409 21.75 -14.47 -15.58
CA THR A 409 21.55 -14.98 -16.94
C THR A 409 22.46 -14.25 -17.93
N ARG A 410 22.48 -12.92 -17.93
CA ARG A 410 23.39 -12.12 -18.79
C ARG A 410 24.86 -12.41 -18.54
N MET A 411 25.26 -12.61 -17.28
CA MET A 411 26.63 -12.99 -16.93
C MET A 411 26.99 -14.37 -17.48
N LEU A 412 26.10 -15.35 -17.35
CA LEU A 412 26.28 -16.69 -17.90
C LEU A 412 26.37 -16.67 -19.43
N GLU A 413 25.53 -15.86 -20.08
CA GLU A 413 25.51 -15.69 -21.54
C GLU A 413 26.77 -14.99 -22.06
N SER A 414 27.29 -13.98 -21.35
CA SER A 414 28.60 -13.37 -21.65
C SER A 414 29.75 -14.36 -21.48
N ASN A 415 29.72 -15.20 -20.45
CA ASN A 415 30.73 -16.25 -20.25
C ASN A 415 30.66 -17.33 -21.34
N LEU A 416 29.45 -17.72 -21.78
CA LEU A 416 29.24 -18.65 -22.89
C LEU A 416 29.79 -18.09 -24.20
N GLN A 417 29.56 -16.80 -24.49
CA GLN A 417 30.12 -16.14 -25.67
C GLN A 417 31.66 -16.12 -25.65
N LYS A 418 32.29 -15.84 -24.50
CA LYS A 418 33.75 -15.90 -24.35
C LYS A 418 34.30 -17.30 -24.59
N ALA A 419 33.70 -18.32 -23.94
CA ALA A 419 34.10 -19.72 -24.12
C ALA A 419 33.97 -20.16 -25.59
N ASN A 420 32.90 -19.75 -26.30
CA ASN A 420 32.76 -20.04 -27.71
C ASN A 420 33.82 -19.34 -28.58
N ALA A 421 34.18 -18.08 -28.27
CA ALA A 421 35.25 -17.38 -28.96
C ALA A 421 36.63 -18.05 -28.76
N GLU A 422 36.93 -18.53 -27.55
CA GLU A 422 38.13 -19.32 -27.26
C GLU A 422 38.14 -20.66 -28.03
N ILE A 423 37.00 -21.36 -28.10
CA ILE A 423 36.86 -22.59 -28.90
C ILE A 423 37.14 -22.33 -30.38
N GLN A 424 36.64 -21.23 -30.96
CA GLN A 424 36.95 -20.90 -32.37
C GLN A 424 38.44 -20.55 -32.56
N LYS A 425 39.07 -19.84 -31.60
CA LYS A 425 40.52 -19.55 -31.63
C LYS A 425 41.34 -20.83 -31.59
N LEU A 426 41.07 -21.72 -30.64
CA LEU A 426 41.74 -23.02 -30.50
C LEU A 426 41.53 -23.91 -31.74
N LYS A 427 40.35 -23.86 -32.37
CA LYS A 427 40.07 -24.55 -33.63
C LYS A 427 40.96 -24.03 -34.78
N GLY A 428 41.15 -22.71 -34.87
CA GLY A 428 42.09 -22.11 -35.84
C GLY A 428 43.55 -22.51 -35.58
N GLU A 429 43.98 -22.51 -34.33
CA GLU A 429 45.31 -22.97 -33.92
C GLU A 429 45.53 -24.46 -34.23
N LEU A 430 44.51 -25.30 -34.09
CA LEU A 430 44.55 -26.72 -34.44
C LEU A 430 44.70 -26.96 -35.95
N GLU A 431 44.01 -26.20 -36.81
CA GLU A 431 44.19 -26.31 -38.27
C GLU A 431 45.58 -25.81 -38.72
N ASN A 432 46.10 -24.77 -38.07
CA ASN A 432 47.49 -24.33 -38.28
C ASN A 432 48.49 -25.41 -37.85
N SER A 433 48.24 -26.08 -36.72
CA SER A 433 49.07 -27.20 -36.24
C SER A 433 49.08 -28.37 -37.22
N LYS A 434 47.91 -28.79 -37.74
CA LYS A 434 47.82 -29.81 -38.80
C LYS A 434 48.61 -29.42 -40.05
N THR A 435 48.49 -28.17 -40.48
CA THR A 435 49.21 -27.62 -41.65
C THR A 435 50.74 -27.61 -41.43
N LEU A 436 51.18 -27.40 -40.19
CA LEU A 436 52.60 -27.52 -39.83
C LEU A 436 53.04 -29.00 -39.82
N THR A 437 52.22 -29.92 -39.31
CA THR A 437 52.50 -31.36 -39.31
C THR A 437 52.66 -31.92 -40.72
N THR A 438 51.80 -31.53 -41.68
CA THR A 438 51.94 -31.99 -43.07
C THR A 438 53.23 -31.48 -43.73
N LYS A 439 53.58 -30.21 -43.50
CA LYS A 439 54.86 -29.64 -43.96
C LYS A 439 56.09 -30.32 -43.34
N ILE A 440 56.03 -30.66 -42.05
CA ILE A 440 57.10 -31.42 -41.39
C ILE A 440 57.25 -32.81 -42.03
N GLN A 441 56.15 -33.53 -42.28
CA GLN A 441 56.19 -34.83 -42.97
C GLN A 441 56.75 -34.73 -44.39
N GLU A 442 56.43 -33.67 -45.13
CA GLU A 442 56.95 -33.43 -46.48
C GLU A 442 58.45 -33.11 -46.48
N ALA A 443 58.91 -32.26 -45.56
CA ALA A 443 60.34 -31.99 -45.34
C ALA A 443 61.09 -33.27 -44.91
N GLN A 444 60.48 -34.12 -44.09
CA GLN A 444 61.07 -35.37 -43.62
C GLN A 444 61.24 -36.40 -44.75
N ARG A 445 60.23 -36.61 -45.62
CA ARG A 445 60.38 -37.42 -46.84
C ARG A 445 61.45 -36.87 -47.79
N SER A 446 61.55 -35.55 -47.90
CA SER A 446 62.56 -34.87 -48.73
C SER A 446 63.97 -35.14 -48.18
N LEU A 447 64.15 -35.10 -46.85
CA LEU A 447 65.40 -35.42 -46.18
C LEU A 447 65.79 -36.90 -46.30
N GLU A 448 64.83 -37.82 -46.19
CA GLU A 448 65.04 -39.27 -46.44
C GLU A 448 65.52 -39.53 -47.87
N THR A 449 64.88 -38.90 -48.86
CA THR A 449 65.26 -38.98 -50.28
C THR A 449 66.68 -38.44 -50.50
N LEU A 450 67.02 -37.31 -49.86
CA LEU A 450 68.33 -36.68 -49.93
C LEU A 450 69.42 -37.55 -49.27
N HIS A 451 69.16 -38.17 -48.12
CA HIS A 451 70.08 -39.13 -47.51
C HIS A 451 70.35 -40.35 -48.41
N ALA A 452 69.33 -40.91 -49.04
CA ALA A 452 69.49 -42.01 -49.99
C ALA A 452 70.36 -41.60 -51.20
N ALA A 453 70.16 -40.39 -51.73
CA ALA A 453 70.99 -39.83 -52.78
C ALA A 453 72.45 -39.66 -52.33
N PHE A 454 72.70 -39.09 -51.14
CA PHE A 454 74.05 -38.96 -50.58
C PHE A 454 74.75 -40.31 -50.38
N ALA A 455 74.05 -41.33 -49.85
CA ALA A 455 74.62 -42.68 -49.70
C ALA A 455 75.02 -43.29 -51.06
N SER A 456 74.17 -43.12 -52.10
CA SER A 456 74.49 -43.58 -53.45
C SER A 456 75.70 -42.85 -54.06
N GLN A 457 75.85 -41.55 -53.77
CA GLN A 457 76.95 -40.74 -54.26
C GLN A 457 78.27 -41.05 -53.53
N GLU A 458 78.21 -41.29 -52.21
CA GLU A 458 79.36 -41.74 -51.43
C GLU A 458 79.88 -43.09 -51.92
N GLN A 459 78.97 -44.04 -52.20
CA GLN A 459 79.34 -45.33 -52.74
C GLN A 459 79.98 -45.21 -54.13
N ARG A 460 79.43 -44.38 -55.03
CA ARG A 460 80.04 -44.08 -56.33
C ARG A 460 81.44 -43.46 -56.17
N GLN A 461 81.62 -42.53 -55.23
CA GLN A 461 82.92 -41.91 -54.96
C GLN A 461 83.94 -42.92 -54.41
N LYS A 462 83.52 -43.84 -53.52
CA LYS A 462 84.38 -44.93 -53.02
C LYS A 462 84.86 -45.82 -54.16
N THR A 463 83.96 -46.27 -55.05
CA THR A 463 84.32 -47.09 -56.22
C THR A 463 85.26 -46.35 -57.17
N GLN A 464 85.00 -45.07 -57.46
CA GLN A 464 85.88 -44.24 -58.29
C GLN A 464 87.27 -44.05 -57.67
N ASN A 465 87.35 -43.84 -56.35
CA ASN A 465 88.61 -43.71 -55.63
C ASN A 465 89.41 -45.03 -55.62
N GLN A 466 88.74 -46.17 -55.47
CA GLN A 466 89.37 -47.50 -55.55
C GLN A 466 89.94 -47.77 -56.94
N LEU A 467 89.17 -47.49 -58.00
CA LEU A 467 89.63 -47.59 -59.39
C LEU A 467 90.86 -46.70 -59.64
N LEU A 468 90.84 -45.45 -59.15
CA LEU A 468 91.97 -44.53 -59.27
C LEU A 468 93.23 -45.05 -58.54
N GLN A 469 93.09 -45.65 -57.36
CA GLN A 469 94.20 -46.26 -56.63
C GLN A 469 94.85 -47.41 -57.41
N LEU A 470 94.05 -48.29 -58.02
CA LEU A 470 94.59 -49.37 -58.87
C LEU A 470 95.33 -48.79 -60.08
N ILE A 471 94.76 -47.79 -60.77
CA ILE A 471 95.43 -47.15 -61.91
C ILE A 471 96.77 -46.50 -61.50
N LEU A 472 96.84 -45.85 -60.33
CA LEU A 472 98.08 -45.28 -59.79
C LEU A 472 99.13 -46.34 -59.42
N GLN A 473 98.72 -47.56 -59.07
CA GLN A 473 99.61 -48.70 -58.82
C GLN A 473 100.14 -49.35 -60.13
N GLY A 474 99.73 -48.83 -61.30
CA GLY A 474 100.19 -49.28 -62.61
C GLY A 474 99.25 -50.23 -63.33
N TRP A 475 98.03 -50.45 -62.80
CA TRP A 475 96.96 -51.13 -63.53
C TRP A 475 96.44 -50.24 -64.66
N ARG A 476 95.93 -50.85 -65.73
CA ARG A 476 95.34 -50.16 -66.88
C ARG A 476 93.92 -50.65 -67.10
N ALA A 477 92.96 -49.74 -67.20
CA ALA A 477 91.58 -50.07 -67.52
C ALA A 477 91.38 -50.20 -69.03
N HIS A 478 90.66 -51.24 -69.46
CA HIS A 478 90.16 -51.38 -70.83
C HIS A 478 88.85 -52.18 -70.83
N GLY A 479 87.79 -51.59 -71.38
CA GLY A 479 86.43 -52.12 -71.23
C GLY A 479 86.01 -52.12 -69.75
N SER A 480 85.47 -53.25 -69.29
CA SER A 480 85.12 -53.51 -67.89
C SER A 480 86.31 -53.91 -67.01
N ASN A 481 87.46 -54.27 -67.60
CA ASN A 481 88.48 -55.06 -66.92
C ASN A 481 89.73 -54.22 -66.58
N LEU A 482 90.49 -54.66 -65.57
CA LEU A 482 91.78 -54.07 -65.18
C LEU A 482 92.94 -55.02 -65.49
N TYR A 483 93.95 -54.50 -66.19
CA TYR A 483 95.12 -55.25 -66.65
C TYR A 483 96.40 -54.76 -65.96
N TYR A 484 97.25 -55.68 -65.51
CA TYR A 484 98.57 -55.35 -64.99
C TYR A 484 99.69 -56.03 -65.79
N PHE A 485 100.73 -55.25 -66.10
CA PHE A 485 101.86 -55.66 -66.93
C PHE A 485 103.10 -55.81 -66.04
N SER A 486 103.34 -57.02 -65.53
CA SER A 486 104.47 -57.30 -64.65
C SER A 486 105.81 -57.02 -65.33
N LYS A 487 106.67 -56.23 -64.67
CA LYS A 487 108.06 -56.00 -65.06
C LYS A 487 109.00 -57.11 -64.58
N VAL A 488 108.53 -58.02 -63.73
CA VAL A 488 109.32 -59.10 -63.11
C VAL A 488 109.01 -60.42 -63.81
N LYS A 489 110.05 -61.05 -64.37
CA LYS A 489 109.95 -62.37 -64.99
C LYS A 489 109.75 -63.44 -63.91
N LYS A 490 108.80 -64.34 -64.15
CA LYS A 490 108.38 -65.46 -63.31
C LYS A 490 108.08 -66.67 -64.21
N SER A 491 108.08 -67.89 -63.67
CA SER A 491 107.46 -69.03 -64.35
C SER A 491 105.95 -68.82 -64.46
N TRP A 492 105.26 -69.56 -65.36
CA TRP A 492 103.80 -69.45 -65.52
C TRP A 492 103.05 -69.64 -64.19
N HIS A 493 103.45 -70.63 -63.40
CA HIS A 493 102.81 -70.94 -62.12
C HIS A 493 103.05 -69.86 -61.04
N GLU A 494 104.29 -69.35 -60.93
CA GLU A 494 104.60 -68.24 -60.01
C GLU A 494 103.94 -66.94 -60.44
N ALA A 495 103.71 -66.74 -61.75
CA ALA A 495 103.01 -65.59 -62.27
C ALA A 495 101.52 -65.66 -61.91
N GLU A 496 100.85 -66.80 -62.14
CA GLU A 496 99.47 -67.04 -61.72
C GLU A 496 99.28 -66.88 -60.21
N GLN A 497 100.16 -67.48 -59.41
CA GLN A 497 100.11 -67.30 -57.95
C GLN A 497 100.30 -65.82 -57.55
N SER A 498 101.10 -65.07 -58.30
CA SER A 498 101.26 -63.62 -58.13
C SER A 498 100.00 -62.85 -58.57
N CYS A 499 99.22 -63.33 -59.55
CA CYS A 499 97.90 -62.79 -59.87
C CYS A 499 96.96 -62.98 -58.67
N VAL A 500 96.78 -64.24 -58.23
CA VAL A 500 95.81 -64.61 -57.20
C VAL A 500 96.08 -63.87 -55.88
N SER A 501 97.36 -63.65 -55.53
CA SER A 501 97.75 -62.85 -54.37
C SER A 501 97.35 -61.37 -54.43
N GLN A 502 96.97 -60.86 -55.62
CA GLN A 502 96.47 -59.51 -55.87
C GLN A 502 94.96 -59.49 -56.18
N GLY A 503 94.24 -60.61 -56.02
CA GLY A 503 92.83 -60.74 -56.40
C GLY A 503 92.61 -60.83 -57.91
N ALA A 504 93.61 -61.34 -58.64
CA ALA A 504 93.69 -61.38 -60.10
C ALA A 504 93.91 -62.80 -60.63
N HIS A 505 93.76 -62.99 -61.94
CA HIS A 505 94.23 -64.18 -62.68
C HIS A 505 95.16 -63.76 -63.83
N LEU A 506 95.89 -64.71 -64.44
CA LEU A 506 96.57 -64.44 -65.71
C LEU A 506 95.52 -64.25 -66.81
N ALA A 507 95.75 -63.27 -67.68
CA ALA A 507 94.73 -62.79 -68.59
C ALA A 507 94.25 -63.85 -69.58
N SER A 508 92.92 -63.99 -69.68
CA SER A 508 92.25 -64.55 -70.84
C SER A 508 92.23 -63.56 -72.00
N VAL A 509 91.83 -64.05 -73.17
CA VAL A 509 91.63 -63.24 -74.38
C VAL A 509 90.33 -63.68 -75.04
N THR A 510 89.29 -62.87 -74.86
CA THR A 510 87.90 -63.14 -75.22
C THR A 510 87.47 -62.45 -76.51
N SER A 511 88.07 -61.29 -76.84
CA SER A 511 87.70 -60.51 -78.02
C SER A 511 88.91 -60.13 -78.89
N ALA A 512 88.63 -59.77 -80.16
CA ALA A 512 89.65 -59.26 -81.06
C ALA A 512 90.16 -57.85 -80.65
N GLU A 513 89.30 -57.07 -79.99
CA GLU A 513 89.59 -55.72 -79.48
C GLU A 513 90.55 -55.80 -78.29
N GLU A 514 90.25 -56.66 -77.32
CA GLU A 514 91.15 -57.04 -76.22
C GLU A 514 92.48 -57.56 -76.79
N GLN A 515 92.45 -58.55 -77.69
CA GLN A 515 93.67 -59.08 -78.32
C GLN A 515 94.54 -57.99 -78.98
N ALA A 516 93.95 -56.95 -79.57
CA ALA A 516 94.67 -55.81 -80.14
C ALA A 516 95.24 -54.88 -79.06
N TYR A 517 94.45 -54.54 -78.04
CA TYR A 517 94.89 -53.74 -76.89
C TYR A 517 96.08 -54.38 -76.16
N LEU A 518 96.01 -55.68 -75.88
CA LEU A 518 97.09 -56.42 -75.21
C LEU A 518 98.39 -56.37 -76.06
N LYS A 519 98.28 -56.52 -77.38
CA LYS A 519 99.43 -56.49 -78.32
C LYS A 519 100.16 -55.15 -78.35
N GLU A 520 99.48 -54.02 -78.14
CA GLU A 520 100.09 -52.70 -78.10
C GLU A 520 101.21 -52.65 -77.04
N PHE A 521 100.89 -53.10 -75.82
CA PHE A 521 101.78 -53.06 -74.66
C PHE A 521 102.77 -54.23 -74.58
N THR A 522 102.49 -55.37 -75.22
CA THR A 522 103.39 -56.54 -75.23
C THR A 522 104.19 -56.70 -76.52
N SER A 523 104.17 -55.71 -77.42
CA SER A 523 104.88 -55.73 -78.70
C SER A 523 106.41 -55.85 -78.59
N THR A 524 106.99 -55.46 -77.45
CA THR A 524 108.44 -55.42 -77.24
C THR A 524 108.98 -56.51 -76.30
N THR A 525 108.14 -57.17 -75.50
CA THR A 525 108.56 -58.21 -74.54
C THR A 525 107.61 -59.40 -74.45
N TYR A 526 108.19 -60.60 -74.48
CA TYR A 526 107.56 -61.89 -74.17
C TYR A 526 107.43 -62.14 -72.67
N HIS A 527 106.53 -63.06 -72.32
CA HIS A 527 105.83 -63.08 -71.04
C HIS A 527 104.92 -64.40 -70.98
N TRP A 528 103.84 -64.56 -70.16
CA TRP A 528 102.91 -65.74 -70.11
C TRP A 528 101.40 -65.47 -69.73
N ILE A 529 100.38 -65.83 -70.53
CA ILE A 529 98.93 -65.53 -70.34
C ILE A 529 98.22 -66.69 -69.62
N GLY A 530 96.94 -66.55 -69.27
CA GLY A 530 96.17 -67.56 -68.53
C GLY A 530 95.88 -68.85 -69.29
N LEU A 531 96.37 -68.99 -70.53
CA LEU A 531 96.13 -70.14 -71.38
C LEU A 531 97.01 -71.33 -70.94
N THR A 532 96.39 -72.46 -70.63
CA THR A 532 97.08 -73.68 -70.16
C THR A 532 96.34 -74.94 -70.60
N ASP A 533 97.08 -76.04 -70.75
CA ASP A 533 96.58 -77.40 -70.98
C ASP A 533 97.10 -78.39 -69.92
N ARG A 534 97.58 -77.87 -68.78
CA ARG A 534 98.22 -78.65 -67.70
C ARG A 534 97.36 -79.78 -67.14
N GLU A 535 96.04 -79.63 -67.16
CA GLU A 535 95.10 -80.66 -66.67
C GLU A 535 94.95 -81.81 -67.66
N THR A 536 95.09 -81.57 -68.96
CA THR A 536 94.97 -82.58 -70.02
C THR A 536 95.69 -82.07 -71.27
N GLU A 537 96.85 -82.64 -71.58
CA GLU A 537 97.70 -82.31 -72.72
C GLU A 537 96.89 -82.14 -74.02
N GLY A 538 97.03 -80.99 -74.68
CA GLY A 538 96.30 -80.65 -75.90
C GLY A 538 94.86 -80.13 -75.70
N SER A 539 94.33 -80.12 -74.47
CA SER A 539 93.05 -79.51 -74.13
C SER A 539 93.25 -78.15 -73.44
N TRP A 540 93.34 -77.10 -74.25
CA TRP A 540 93.56 -75.74 -73.76
C TRP A 540 92.34 -75.13 -73.06
N HIS A 541 92.57 -74.47 -71.93
CA HIS A 541 91.60 -73.68 -71.18
C HIS A 541 92.25 -72.41 -70.60
N TRP A 542 91.42 -71.47 -70.12
CA TRP A 542 91.88 -70.31 -69.36
C TRP A 542 91.87 -70.60 -67.85
N VAL A 543 92.82 -70.02 -67.10
CA VAL A 543 92.98 -70.23 -65.66
C VAL A 543 92.00 -69.42 -64.79
N ASP A 544 91.44 -68.35 -65.35
CA ASP A 544 90.37 -67.54 -64.74
C ASP A 544 88.97 -68.21 -64.83
N GLY A 545 88.87 -69.39 -65.47
CA GLY A 545 87.60 -70.09 -65.71
C GLY A 545 86.84 -69.61 -66.95
N THR A 546 87.37 -68.64 -67.71
CA THR A 546 86.77 -68.17 -68.97
C THR A 546 86.68 -69.32 -69.99
N PRO A 547 85.54 -69.50 -70.70
CA PRO A 547 85.41 -70.55 -71.72
C PRO A 547 86.40 -70.36 -72.89
N PHE A 548 87.16 -71.40 -73.22
CA PHE A 548 88.11 -71.36 -74.33
C PHE A 548 87.46 -71.67 -75.69
N ASN A 549 87.75 -70.84 -76.70
CA ASN A 549 87.18 -70.96 -78.05
C ASN A 549 88.24 -71.40 -79.09
N TYR A 550 88.14 -72.65 -79.55
CA TYR A 550 89.03 -73.24 -80.57
C TYR A 550 88.94 -72.59 -81.95
N ALA A 551 87.79 -72.03 -82.33
CA ALA A 551 87.62 -71.41 -83.66
C ALA A 551 88.36 -70.06 -83.75
N GLN A 552 88.32 -69.29 -82.67
CA GLN A 552 88.94 -67.98 -82.54
C GLN A 552 90.47 -68.07 -82.40
N SER A 553 90.96 -69.03 -81.61
CA SER A 553 92.40 -69.24 -81.38
C SER A 553 93.15 -69.77 -82.61
N ARG A 554 92.51 -70.58 -83.49
CA ARG A 554 93.11 -71.01 -84.77
C ARG A 554 93.46 -69.86 -85.71
N ALA A 555 92.72 -68.75 -85.69
CA ALA A 555 93.04 -67.56 -86.49
C ALA A 555 94.27 -66.81 -85.93
N SER A 556 94.44 -66.81 -84.60
CA SER A 556 95.54 -66.13 -83.91
C SER A 556 96.87 -66.91 -83.95
N LEU A 557 96.83 -68.24 -83.86
CA LEU A 557 98.03 -69.09 -83.74
C LEU A 557 98.86 -69.21 -85.03
N CYS A 558 98.26 -69.05 -86.21
CA CYS A 558 98.98 -69.17 -87.49
C CYS A 558 99.95 -68.01 -87.81
N HIS A 559 99.99 -66.94 -87.01
CA HIS A 559 100.82 -65.75 -87.26
C HIS A 559 101.98 -65.55 -86.26
N SER A 560 102.15 -66.43 -85.27
CA SER A 560 103.19 -66.28 -84.25
C SER A 560 103.67 -67.64 -83.76
N GLY A 561 104.83 -68.09 -84.25
CA GLY A 561 105.47 -69.33 -83.83
C GLY A 561 105.68 -69.34 -82.31
N GLY A 562 105.11 -70.34 -81.64
CA GLY A 562 104.76 -70.26 -80.21
C GLY A 562 105.92 -69.97 -79.25
N LYS A 563 105.92 -68.75 -78.69
CA LYS A 563 106.59 -68.34 -77.43
C LYS A 563 105.69 -67.27 -76.76
N GLY A 564 105.49 -67.37 -75.45
CA GLY A 564 104.35 -66.74 -74.73
C GLY A 564 104.39 -65.22 -74.51
N LEU A 565 103.22 -64.66 -74.14
CA LEU A 565 102.95 -63.26 -73.77
C LEU A 565 102.17 -63.25 -72.43
N PHE A 566 102.34 -62.32 -71.47
CA PHE A 566 101.68 -62.20 -70.12
C PHE A 566 100.78 -61.01 -70.23
N LEU A 567 99.69 -61.13 -69.50
CA LEU A 567 99.10 -60.06 -68.74
C LEU A 567 98.49 -60.65 -67.47
N HIS A 568 98.31 -59.82 -66.46
CA HIS A 568 97.38 -60.08 -65.35
C HIS A 568 96.02 -59.45 -65.70
N LEU A 569 94.92 -60.07 -65.29
CA LEU A 569 93.53 -59.58 -65.33
C LEU A 569 92.94 -59.58 -63.91
N VAL A 570 92.23 -58.51 -63.55
CA VAL A 570 91.28 -58.47 -62.42
C VAL A 570 89.88 -58.25 -62.97
N GLU A 571 88.91 -59.03 -62.47
CA GLU A 571 87.47 -58.82 -62.64
C GLU A 571 86.95 -57.67 -61.76
#